data_AF-A0A3C1CDL1-F1
#
_entry.id   AF-A0A3C1CDL1-F1
#
_cell.length_a   1.000
_cell.length_b   1.000
_cell.length_c   1.000
_cell.angle_alpha   90.00
_cell.angle_beta   90.00
_cell.angle_gamma   90.00
#
_symmetry.space_group_name_H-M   'P 1'
#
loop_
_entity.id
_entity.type
_entity.pdbx_description
1 polymer ?
#
loop_
_entity_poly.entity_id
_entity_poly.type
_entity_poly.pdbx_seq_one_letter_code
_entity_poly.pdbx_strand_id
1 'polypeptide(L)'
;MALPEPVAAVVSRYRDQRSNMTTTNTEMDYLFPGGRPGSHMTAFWLTKRLNQLGITRLERQGALRHLLSEVPSPVVARATGYSFDVTAARAALSGTDWAQYAA
;
A
#
# COMPACT_ATOMS: atom_id res chain seq x y z
N MET A 1 -9.19 -6.55 -7.60
CA MET A 1 -7.82 -7.04 -7.36
C MET A 1 -7.82 -7.71 -6.00
N ALA A 2 -7.44 -8.99 -5.93
CA ALA A 2 -7.30 -9.68 -4.65
C ALA A 2 -5.98 -9.25 -3.98
N LEU A 3 -5.99 -9.10 -2.65
CA LEU A 3 -4.76 -8.86 -1.88
C LEU A 3 -3.98 -10.18 -1.74
N PRO A 4 -2.64 -10.16 -1.81
CA PRO A 4 -1.82 -11.31 -1.44
C PRO A 4 -2.15 -11.78 -0.01
N GLU A 5 -2.14 -13.10 0.22
CA GLU A 5 -2.53 -13.70 1.49
C GLU A 5 -1.85 -13.07 2.72
N PRO A 6 -0.53 -12.78 2.72
CA PRO A 6 0.12 -12.19 3.89
C PRO A 6 -0.46 -10.81 4.25
N VAL A 7 -0.83 -10.03 3.24
CA VAL A 7 -1.45 -8.71 3.41
C VAL A 7 -2.93 -8.85 3.78
N ALA A 8 -3.64 -9.78 3.15
CA ALA A 8 -5.04 -10.07 3.44
C ALA A 8 -5.24 -10.52 4.89
N ALA A 9 -4.33 -11.33 5.43
CA ALA A 9 -4.34 -11.77 6.82
C ALA A 9 -4.18 -10.59 7.79
N VAL A 10 -3.24 -9.67 7.52
CA VAL A 10 -3.05 -8.46 8.34
C VAL A 10 -4.29 -7.57 8.30
N VAL A 11 -4.87 -7.36 7.11
CA VAL A 11 -6.09 -6.55 6.94
C VAL A 11 -7.28 -7.17 7.67
N SER A 12 -7.45 -8.49 7.57
CA SER A 12 -8.54 -9.23 8.22
C SER A 12 -8.39 -9.17 9.74
N ARG A 13 -7.19 -9.48 10.26
CA ARG A 13 -6.89 -9.33 11.69
C ARG A 13 -7.16 -7.92 12.19
N TYR A 14 -6.75 -6.91 11.43
CA TYR A 14 -7.01 -5.52 11.79
C TYR A 14 -8.50 -5.20 11.82
N ARG A 15 -9.29 -5.68 10.85
CA ARG A 15 -10.75 -5.52 10.83
C ARG A 15 -11.39 -6.17 12.06
N ASP A 16 -11.00 -7.40 12.37
CA ASP A 16 -11.61 -8.18 13.45
C ASP A 16 -11.21 -7.66 14.85
N GLN A 17 -10.05 -7.00 14.96
CA GLN A 17 -9.55 -6.39 16.20
C GLN A 17 -10.04 -4.94 16.44
N ARG A 18 -10.91 -4.37 15.58
CA ARG A 18 -11.50 -3.05 15.84
C ARG A 18 -12.58 -3.13 16.92
N SER A 19 -12.18 -3.44 18.16
CA SER A 19 -13.12 -3.69 19.26
C SER A 19 -13.75 -2.43 19.87
N ASN A 20 -13.38 -1.21 19.48
CA ASN A 20 -13.83 0.01 20.16
C ASN A 20 -14.22 1.15 19.20
N MET A 21 -15.32 1.01 18.47
CA MET A 21 -16.04 2.14 17.87
C MET A 21 -17.45 2.22 18.46
N THR A 22 -17.56 2.75 19.68
CA THR A 22 -18.82 3.05 20.37
C THR A 22 -19.56 4.25 19.76
N THR A 23 -19.60 4.38 18.44
CA THR A 23 -20.49 5.34 17.78
C THR A 23 -20.96 4.78 16.45
N THR A 24 -22.07 4.04 16.54
CA THR A 24 -23.18 4.02 15.59
C THR A 24 -22.85 4.55 14.19
N ASN A 25 -22.26 3.71 13.33
CA ASN A 25 -22.24 3.93 11.89
C ASN A 25 -21.97 2.60 11.18
N THR A 26 -22.98 1.74 11.21
CA THR A 26 -22.99 0.44 10.54
C THR A 26 -23.04 0.56 9.01
N GLU A 27 -23.27 1.76 8.46
CA GLU A 27 -23.48 1.98 7.02
C GLU A 27 -22.22 2.47 6.27
N MET A 28 -21.13 2.82 6.96
CA MET A 28 -19.89 3.34 6.34
C MET A 28 -18.66 2.60 6.88
N ASP A 29 -18.36 1.43 6.30
CA ASP A 29 -17.26 0.54 6.72
C ASP A 29 -15.91 0.95 6.10
N TYR A 30 -15.36 2.08 6.55
CA TYR A 30 -13.99 2.44 6.18
C TYR A 30 -13.00 1.50 6.85
N LEU A 31 -12.04 0.98 6.06
CA LEU A 31 -10.94 0.19 6.60
C LEU A 31 -10.16 0.99 7.66
N PHE A 32 -9.91 2.28 7.45
CA PHE A 32 -9.30 3.14 8.46
C PHE A 32 -10.32 4.18 8.91
N PRO A 33 -11.05 3.94 10.01
CA PRO A 33 -12.05 4.89 10.50
C PRO A 33 -11.39 6.16 11.04
N GLY A 34 -12.02 7.30 10.77
CA GLY A 34 -11.63 8.60 11.33
C GLY A 34 -12.21 8.83 12.72
N GLY A 35 -11.86 9.96 13.33
CA GLY A 35 -12.37 10.33 14.66
C GLY A 35 -13.82 10.83 14.67
N ARG A 36 -14.43 11.06 13.50
CA ARG A 36 -15.84 11.46 13.37
C ARG A 36 -16.68 10.31 12.83
N PRO A 37 -17.94 10.17 13.28
CA PRO A 37 -18.86 9.17 12.74
C PRO A 37 -19.00 9.34 11.22
N GLY A 38 -18.95 8.23 10.47
CA GLY A 38 -19.06 8.23 9.00
C GLY A 38 -17.86 8.82 8.24
N SER A 39 -16.73 9.08 8.90
CA SER A 39 -15.53 9.65 8.26
C SER A 39 -14.39 8.64 8.16
N HIS A 40 -13.59 8.76 7.10
CA HIS A 40 -12.33 8.03 6.96
C HIS A 40 -11.19 8.76 7.69
N MET A 41 -10.16 8.01 8.07
CA MET A 41 -8.91 8.56 8.58
C MET A 41 -8.24 9.39 7.49
N THR A 42 -7.85 10.63 7.83
CA THR A 42 -7.14 11.47 6.86
C THR A 42 -5.77 10.88 6.54
N ALA A 43 -5.27 11.18 5.34
CA ALA A 43 -3.96 10.70 4.89
C ALA A 43 -2.82 11.10 5.87
N PHE A 44 -2.93 12.28 6.50
CA PHE A 44 -1.97 12.75 7.49
C PHE A 44 -1.92 11.82 8.72
N TRP A 45 -3.08 11.51 9.31
CA TRP A 45 -3.16 10.65 10.49
C TRP A 45 -2.78 9.21 10.18
N LEU A 46 -3.18 8.70 9.01
CA LEU A 46 -2.76 7.37 8.55
C LEU A 46 -1.23 7.31 8.39
N THR A 47 -0.63 8.32 7.77
CA THR A 47 0.83 8.40 7.61
C THR A 47 1.53 8.46 8.97
N LYS A 48 1.00 9.24 9.92
CA LYS A 48 1.55 9.30 11.29
C LYS A 48 1.52 7.93 11.97
N ARG A 49 0.41 7.20 11.87
CA ARG A 49 0.27 5.85 12.44
C ARG A 49 1.21 4.84 11.77
N LEU A 50 1.33 4.89 10.45
CA LEU A 50 2.26 4.04 9.70
C LEU A 50 3.72 4.32 10.09
N ASN A 51 4.10 5.59 10.21
CA ASN A 51 5.44 5.97 10.65
C ASN A 51 5.77 5.45 12.05
N GLN A 52 4.79 5.45 12.98
CA GLN A 52 4.96 4.88 14.32
C GLN A 52 5.19 3.37 14.29
N LEU A 53 4.72 2.68 13.26
CA LEU A 53 4.97 1.25 13.00
C LEU A 53 6.25 1.00 12.18
N GLY A 54 7.06 2.03 11.94
CA GLY A 54 8.27 1.95 11.13
C GLY A 54 8.01 2.01 9.62
N ILE A 55 6.76 2.07 9.17
CA ILE A 55 6.39 2.13 7.74
C ILE A 55 6.49 3.58 7.27
N THR A 56 7.74 3.98 6.98
CA THR A 56 8.04 5.33 6.51
C THR A 56 8.03 5.43 4.98
N ARG A 57 8.26 6.64 4.47
CA ARG A 57 8.49 6.84 3.02
C ARG A 57 9.71 6.06 2.53
N LEU A 58 10.74 5.87 3.35
CA LEU A 58 11.93 5.10 2.98
C LEU A 58 11.58 3.62 2.81
N GLU A 59 10.83 3.04 3.75
CA GLU A 59 10.38 1.64 3.67
C GLU A 59 9.50 1.40 2.44
N ARG A 60 8.58 2.33 2.14
CA ARG A 60 7.77 2.26 0.92
C ARG A 60 8.64 2.23 -0.34
N GLN A 61 9.70 3.03 -0.35
CA GLN A 61 10.63 3.08 -1.47
C GLN A 61 11.48 1.80 -1.58
N GLY A 62 11.88 1.22 -0.45
CA GLY A 62 12.57 -0.06 -0.39
C GLY A 62 11.69 -1.20 -0.91
N ALA A 63 10.44 -1.28 -0.44
CA ALA A 63 9.47 -2.26 -0.92
C ALA A 63 9.22 -2.15 -2.43
N LEU A 64 9.09 -0.92 -2.95
CA LEU A 64 8.93 -0.71 -4.39
C LEU A 64 10.18 -1.16 -5.18
N ARG A 65 11.40 -0.90 -4.69
CA ARG A 65 12.64 -1.38 -5.32
C ARG A 65 12.72 -2.91 -5.31
N HIS A 66 12.36 -3.52 -4.18
CA HIS A 66 12.32 -4.98 -4.06
C HIS A 66 11.32 -5.59 -5.06
N LEU A 67 10.11 -5.03 -5.18
CA LEU A 67 9.15 -5.46 -6.20
C LEU A 67 9.69 -5.34 -7.64
N LEU A 68 10.39 -4.24 -7.94
CA LEU A 68 11.01 -4.03 -9.25
C LEU A 68 12.18 -4.99 -9.54
N SER A 69 12.76 -5.59 -8.49
CA SER A 69 13.80 -6.62 -8.63
C SER A 69 13.24 -8.00 -9.00
N GLU A 70 11.98 -8.26 -8.65
CA GLU A 70 11.33 -9.55 -8.86
C GLU A 70 10.39 -9.55 -10.07
N VAL A 71 9.84 -8.39 -10.42
CA VAL A 71 8.76 -8.27 -11.41
C VAL A 71 9.06 -7.11 -12.38
N PRO A 72 8.78 -7.26 -13.68
CA PRO A 72 8.97 -6.20 -14.66
C PRO A 72 8.23 -4.91 -14.29
N SER A 73 8.89 -3.77 -14.52
CA SER A 73 8.38 -2.43 -14.21
C SER A 73 6.93 -2.15 -14.68
N PRO A 74 6.50 -2.53 -15.91
CA PRO A 74 5.14 -2.26 -16.36
C PRO A 74 4.07 -3.01 -15.56
N VAL A 75 4.39 -4.21 -15.07
CA VAL A 75 3.49 -5.02 -14.24
C VAL A 75 3.35 -4.38 -12.87
N VAL A 76 4.47 -3.93 -12.28
CA VAL A 76 4.47 -3.21 -11.01
C VAL A 76 3.68 -1.90 -11.11
N ALA A 77 3.87 -1.11 -12.18
CA ALA A 77 3.12 0.13 -12.41
C ALA A 77 1.61 -0.11 -12.43
N ARG A 78 1.16 -1.09 -13.20
CA ARG A 78 -0.26 -1.46 -13.29
C ARG A 78 -0.83 -1.95 -11.95
N ALA A 79 -0.08 -2.79 -11.24
CA ALA A 79 -0.55 -3.36 -9.97
C ALA A 79 -0.61 -2.33 -8.83
N THR A 80 0.30 -1.36 -8.84
CA THR A 80 0.44 -0.36 -7.76
C THR A 80 -0.18 1.00 -8.07
N GLY A 81 -0.57 1.24 -9.32
CA GLY A 81 -1.11 2.52 -9.79
C GLY A 81 -0.07 3.62 -9.98
N TYR A 82 1.22 3.29 -9.98
CA TYR A 82 2.29 4.24 -10.28
C TYR A 82 2.38 4.54 -11.78
N SER A 83 2.93 5.70 -12.14
CA SER A 83 3.26 6.02 -13.53
C SER A 83 4.30 5.05 -14.08
N PHE A 84 4.09 4.59 -15.32
CA PHE A 84 5.02 3.75 -16.05
C PHE A 84 6.42 4.37 -16.10
N ASP A 85 6.53 5.66 -16.42
CA ASP A 85 7.82 6.37 -16.49
C ASP A 85 8.54 6.39 -15.15
N VAL A 86 7.80 6.64 -14.06
CA VAL A 86 8.36 6.68 -12.71
C VAL A 86 8.86 5.31 -12.29
N THR A 87 8.11 4.25 -12.60
CA THR A 87 8.55 2.88 -12.30
C THR A 87 9.77 2.48 -13.14
N ALA A 88 9.81 2.85 -14.43
CA ALA A 88 10.90 2.51 -15.34
C ALA A 88 12.21 3.19 -14.92
N ALA A 89 12.15 4.49 -14.62
CA ALA A 89 13.29 5.22 -14.08
C ALA A 89 13.80 4.60 -12.77
N ARG A 90 12.89 4.10 -11.93
CA ARG A 90 13.24 3.47 -10.65
C ARG A 90 13.78 2.04 -10.79
N ALA A 91 13.33 1.30 -11.81
CA ALA A 91 13.86 -0.01 -12.16
C ALA A 91 15.31 0.10 -12.68
N ALA A 92 15.59 1.09 -13.53
CA ALA A 92 16.95 1.37 -14.02
C ALA A 92 17.93 1.67 -12.86
N LEU A 93 17.49 2.47 -11.88
CA LEU A 93 18.28 2.74 -10.66
C LEU A 93 18.49 1.51 -9.76
N SER A 94 17.68 0.47 -9.93
CA SER A 94 17.76 -0.77 -9.14
C SER A 94 18.62 -1.84 -9.83
N GLY A 95 19.22 -1.54 -11.00
CA GLY A 95 20.12 -2.43 -11.72
C GLY A 95 19.41 -3.55 -12.49
N THR A 96 18.08 -3.58 -12.50
CA THR A 96 17.29 -4.50 -13.33
C THR A 96 17.01 -3.88 -14.68
N ASP A 97 17.74 -4.31 -15.70
CA ASP A 97 17.46 -3.98 -17.09
C ASP A 97 16.45 -4.98 -17.66
N TRP A 98 15.17 -4.63 -17.61
CA TRP A 98 14.09 -5.44 -18.17
C TRP A 98 13.91 -5.24 -19.69
N ALA A 99 14.98 -4.87 -20.42
CA ALA A 99 14.97 -4.62 -21.86
C ALA A 99 14.34 -5.76 -22.70
N GLN A 100 14.35 -6.99 -22.20
CA GLN A 100 13.77 -8.16 -22.86
C GLN A 100 12.24 -8.28 -22.73
N TYR A 101 11.60 -7.58 -21.80
CA TYR A 101 10.14 -7.72 -21.58
C TYR A 101 9.30 -7.07 -22.70
N ALA A 102 9.90 -6.23 -23.53
CA ALA A 102 9.23 -5.55 -24.64
C ALA A 102 9.38 -6.28 -26.00
N ALA A 103 9.97 -7.49 -26.02
CA ALA A 103 10.17 -8.31 -27.21
C ALA A 103 9.01 -9.28 -27.49
#